data_AF-A0A7C4XP44-F1
#
_entry.id   AF-A0A7C4XP44-F1
#
_cell.length_a   1.000
_cell.length_b   1.000
_cell.length_c   1.000
_cell.angle_alpha   90.00
_cell.angle_beta   90.00
_cell.angle_gamma   90.00
#
_symmetry.space_group_name_H-M   'P 1'
#
loop_
_entity.id
_entity.type
_entity.pdbx_description
1 polymer ?
#
loop_
_entity_poly.entity_id
_entity_poly.type
_entity_poly.pdbx_seq_one_letter_code
_entity_poly.pdbx_strand_id
1 'polypeptide(L)'
;MATRLLFWKKEEEDLYGEQHAQPGLLSDFILGSQDGLVNVLGVILGVAIASQDIRIILAGGLAATFAESISMGAVAYTSTLARRDHYLGEIERERREMTELPHVEREEVREILRKWEFEGQELEEMLDRIVSKPKAWLELMMAHELNLAPVDKGQ
;
A
#
# COMPACT_ATOMS: atom_id res chain seq x y z
N MET A 1 -23.09 -4.32 22.66
CA MET A 1 -22.01 -4.85 23.53
C MET A 1 -20.77 -5.17 22.69
N ALA A 2 -20.35 -4.25 21.80
CA ALA A 2 -19.33 -4.49 20.78
C ALA A 2 -18.38 -3.28 20.64
N THR A 3 -18.09 -2.59 21.74
CA THR A 3 -17.23 -1.39 21.77
C THR A 3 -15.91 -1.66 22.51
N ARG A 4 -15.73 -2.87 23.05
CA ARG A 4 -14.60 -3.21 23.93
C ARG A 4 -13.39 -3.81 23.23
N LEU A 5 -13.55 -4.28 21.98
CA LEU A 5 -12.50 -4.97 21.23
C LEU A 5 -11.62 -4.02 20.40
N LEU A 6 -12.16 -2.87 19.96
CA LEU A 6 -11.39 -1.86 19.23
C LEU A 6 -10.50 -1.03 20.16
N PHE A 7 -10.85 -0.92 21.44
CA PHE A 7 -10.06 -0.22 22.46
C PHE A 7 -8.76 -0.97 22.79
N TRP A 8 -8.83 -2.30 22.91
CA TRP A 8 -7.67 -3.15 23.26
C TRP A 8 -6.61 -3.26 22.16
N LYS A 9 -6.99 -3.23 20.86
CA LYS A 9 -5.99 -3.24 19.77
C LYS A 9 -5.13 -1.97 19.77
N LYS A 10 -5.69 -0.84 20.20
CA LYS A 10 -4.97 0.44 20.24
C LYS A 10 -4.09 0.60 21.47
N GLU A 11 -4.49 0.04 22.61
CA GLU A 11 -3.69 0.11 23.86
C GLU A 11 -2.43 -0.79 23.85
N GLU A 12 -2.42 -1.92 23.13
CA GLU A 12 -1.25 -2.82 23.11
C GLU A 12 -0.12 -2.35 22.19
N GLU A 13 -0.41 -1.67 21.06
CA GLU A 13 0.63 -1.07 20.19
C GLU A 13 1.38 0.09 20.89
N ASP A 14 0.68 0.85 21.75
CA ASP A 14 1.28 1.94 22.54
C ASP A 14 2.17 1.42 23.69
N LEU A 15 2.06 0.15 24.08
CA LEU A 15 2.74 -0.42 25.25
C LEU A 15 4.23 -0.76 25.01
N TYR A 16 4.64 -0.95 23.74
CA TYR A 16 6.02 -1.33 23.39
C TYR A 16 6.85 -0.20 22.76
N GLY A 17 6.26 0.97 22.48
CA GLY A 17 7.02 2.18 22.09
C GLY A 17 7.99 1.99 20.93
N GLU A 18 7.80 1.00 20.06
CA GLU A 18 8.63 0.83 18.87
C GLU A 18 8.23 1.88 17.85
N GLN A 19 9.06 2.93 17.74
CA GLN A 19 8.91 3.93 16.71
C GLN A 19 9.31 3.33 15.36
N HIS A 20 8.36 2.76 14.64
CA HIS A 20 8.55 2.45 13.24
C HIS A 20 8.41 3.74 12.42
N ALA A 21 9.50 4.15 11.77
CA ALA A 21 9.44 5.25 10.80
C ALA A 21 8.45 4.87 9.69
N GLN A 22 7.46 5.71 9.41
CA GLN A 22 6.55 5.52 8.29
C GLN A 22 7.33 5.69 6.97
N PRO A 23 7.65 4.62 6.22
CA PRO A 23 8.65 4.67 5.15
C PRO A 23 8.20 5.48 3.92
N GLY A 24 6.90 5.75 3.79
CA GLY A 24 6.30 6.36 2.60
C GLY A 24 6.53 7.86 2.49
N LEU A 25 6.19 8.63 3.52
CA LEU A 25 6.09 10.09 3.40
C LEU A 25 7.41 10.78 3.04
N LEU A 26 8.53 10.36 3.62
CA LEU A 26 9.83 10.95 3.32
C LEU A 26 10.31 10.54 1.92
N SER A 27 10.12 9.28 1.54
CA SER A 27 10.52 8.75 0.24
C SER A 27 9.71 9.39 -0.89
N ASP A 28 8.39 9.50 -0.72
CA ASP A 28 7.48 10.15 -1.68
C ASP A 28 7.82 11.64 -1.84
N PHE A 29 8.15 12.32 -0.73
CA PHE A 29 8.59 13.72 -0.77
C PHE A 29 9.91 13.89 -1.52
N ILE A 30 10.91 13.05 -1.26
CA ILE A 30 12.22 13.12 -1.93
C ILE A 30 12.07 12.85 -3.43
N LEU A 31 11.36 11.78 -3.79
CA LEU A 31 11.15 11.39 -5.19
C LEU A 31 10.34 12.46 -5.94
N GLY A 32 9.24 12.95 -5.35
CA GLY A 32 8.44 14.02 -5.95
C GLY A 32 9.22 15.33 -6.09
N SER A 33 10.03 15.69 -5.09
CA SER A 33 10.89 16.88 -5.16
C SER A 33 11.94 16.76 -6.26
N GLN A 34 12.55 15.60 -6.41
CA GLN A 34 13.56 15.36 -7.44
C GLN A 34 12.95 15.48 -8.84
N ASP A 35 11.82 14.84 -9.08
CA ASP A 35 11.17 14.85 -10.39
C ASP A 35 10.66 16.26 -10.74
N GLY A 36 10.02 16.94 -9.78
CA GLY A 36 9.51 18.30 -9.96
C GLY A 36 10.63 19.30 -10.25
N LEU A 37 11.78 19.20 -9.55
CA LEU A 37 12.93 20.06 -9.81
C LEU A 37 13.50 19.87 -11.22
N VAL A 38 13.69 18.61 -11.64
CA VAL A 38 14.26 18.30 -12.96
C VAL A 38 13.32 18.79 -14.07
N ASN A 39 12.02 18.54 -13.93
CA ASN A 39 11.05 18.89 -14.96
C ASN A 39 10.87 20.42 -15.10
N VAL A 40 10.69 21.13 -13.97
CA VAL A 40 10.59 22.59 -13.97
C VAL A 40 11.87 23.25 -14.47
N LEU A 41 13.05 22.75 -14.08
CA LEU A 41 14.32 23.26 -14.57
C LEU A 41 14.46 23.06 -16.09
N GLY A 42 14.07 21.90 -16.60
CA GLY A 42 14.04 21.61 -18.03
C GLY A 42 13.19 22.61 -18.81
N VAL A 43 11.98 22.91 -18.31
CA VAL A 43 11.10 23.92 -18.91
C VAL A 43 11.72 25.32 -18.85
N ILE A 44 12.24 25.75 -17.70
CA ILE A 44 12.87 27.06 -17.54
C ILE A 44 14.05 27.22 -18.50
N LEU A 45 14.92 26.21 -18.61
CA LEU A 45 16.05 26.22 -19.55
C LEU A 45 15.59 26.30 -21.00
N GLY A 46 14.57 25.53 -21.38
CA GLY A 46 14.00 25.58 -22.72
C GLY A 46 13.45 26.96 -23.07
N VAL A 47 12.70 27.58 -22.15
CA VAL A 47 12.16 28.94 -22.33
C VAL A 47 13.27 29.98 -22.37
N ALA A 48 14.31 29.85 -21.55
CA ALA A 48 15.45 30.76 -21.51
C ALA A 48 16.30 30.72 -22.79
N ILE A 49 16.37 29.56 -23.46
CA ILE A 49 17.00 29.46 -24.79
C ILE A 49 16.15 30.18 -25.85
N ALA A 50 14.83 30.09 -25.74
CA ALA A 50 13.90 30.67 -26.71
C ALA A 50 13.65 32.18 -26.53
N SER A 51 13.80 32.71 -25.31
CA SER A 51 13.49 34.10 -24.97
C SER A 51 14.49 34.69 -23.98
N GLN A 52 14.89 35.94 -24.22
CA GLN A 52 15.71 36.72 -23.30
C GLN A 52 14.88 37.58 -22.31
N ASP A 53 13.55 37.57 -22.41
CA ASP A 53 12.70 38.32 -21.48
C ASP A 53 12.51 37.54 -20.18
N ILE A 54 13.09 38.07 -19.11
CA ILE A 54 13.00 37.51 -17.76
C ILE A 54 11.56 37.33 -17.27
N ARG A 55 10.62 38.19 -17.71
CA ARG A 55 9.21 38.07 -17.32
C ARG A 55 8.57 36.82 -17.91
N ILE A 56 8.94 36.47 -19.15
CA ILE A 56 8.46 35.26 -19.82
C ILE A 56 9.04 34.01 -19.15
N ILE A 57 10.33 34.03 -18.83
CA ILE A 57 11.00 32.92 -18.13
C ILE A 57 10.36 32.65 -16.77
N LEU A 58 10.13 33.70 -15.96
CA LEU A 58 9.52 33.56 -14.65
C LEU A 58 8.05 33.10 -14.72
N ALA A 59 7.27 33.67 -15.65
CA ALA A 59 5.89 33.25 -15.84
C ALA A 59 5.81 31.77 -16.28
N GLY A 60 6.69 31.34 -17.20
CA GLY A 60 6.78 29.94 -17.63
C GLY A 60 7.20 28.99 -16.52
N GLY A 61 8.20 29.36 -15.72
CA GLY A 61 8.66 28.57 -14.58
C GLY A 61 7.58 28.41 -13.50
N LEU A 62 6.86 29.48 -13.16
CA LEU A 62 5.74 29.42 -12.21
C LEU A 62 4.61 28.56 -12.76
N ALA A 63 4.22 28.74 -14.02
CA ALA A 63 3.19 27.94 -14.65
C ALA A 63 3.54 26.44 -14.65
N ALA A 64 4.78 26.10 -15.01
CA ALA A 64 5.29 24.73 -14.96
C ALA A 64 5.25 24.16 -13.54
N THR A 65 5.70 24.93 -12.55
CA THR A 65 5.71 24.50 -11.14
C THR A 65 4.30 24.18 -10.63
N PHE A 66 3.31 25.04 -10.92
CA PHE A 66 1.92 24.79 -10.53
C PHE A 66 1.33 23.59 -11.26
N ALA A 67 1.58 23.47 -12.56
CA ALA A 67 1.09 22.34 -13.36
C ALA A 67 1.63 21.01 -12.82
N GLU A 68 2.94 20.94 -12.55
CA GLU A 68 3.60 19.76 -11.98
C GLU A 68 3.04 19.42 -10.59
N SER A 69 2.90 20.42 -9.71
CA SER A 69 2.39 20.21 -8.35
C SER A 69 0.97 19.63 -8.35
N ILE A 70 0.09 20.17 -9.20
CA ILE A 70 -1.29 19.68 -9.34
C ILE A 70 -1.30 18.26 -9.92
N SER A 71 -0.49 18.01 -10.95
CA SER A 71 -0.37 16.70 -11.60
C SER A 71 0.07 15.62 -10.60
N MET A 72 1.16 15.86 -9.87
CA MET A 72 1.68 14.92 -8.88
C MET A 72 0.69 14.68 -7.74
N GLY A 73 0.04 15.73 -7.24
CA GLY A 73 -0.99 15.60 -6.21
C GLY A 73 -2.19 14.76 -6.69
N ALA A 74 -2.65 14.99 -7.92
CA ALA A 74 -3.74 14.20 -8.51
C ALA A 74 -3.35 12.74 -8.71
N VAL A 75 -2.14 12.46 -9.20
CA VAL A 75 -1.61 11.10 -9.38
C VAL A 75 -1.47 10.37 -8.05
N ALA A 76 -0.93 11.03 -7.01
CA ALA A 76 -0.82 10.42 -5.69
C ALA A 76 -2.19 10.05 -5.13
N TYR A 77 -3.16 10.97 -5.21
CA TYR A 77 -4.52 10.74 -4.73
C TYR A 77 -5.20 9.57 -5.46
N THR A 78 -5.18 9.56 -6.79
CA THR A 78 -5.82 8.49 -7.57
C THR A 78 -5.11 7.15 -7.39
N SER A 79 -3.78 7.15 -7.23
CA SER A 79 -3.00 5.93 -6.96
C SER A 79 -3.34 5.33 -5.59
N THR A 80 -3.48 6.16 -4.56
CA THR A 80 -3.90 5.71 -3.23
C THR A 80 -5.30 5.12 -3.27
N LEU A 81 -6.24 5.80 -3.94
CA LEU A 81 -7.60 5.30 -4.11
C LEU A 81 -7.63 3.97 -4.88
N ALA A 82 -6.90 3.87 -5.98
CA ALA A 82 -6.81 2.65 -6.78
C ALA A 82 -6.22 1.48 -5.99
N ARG A 83 -5.16 1.71 -5.20
CA ARG A 83 -4.57 0.67 -4.33
C ARG A 83 -5.56 0.21 -3.26
N ARG A 84 -6.33 1.14 -2.67
CA ARG A 84 -7.38 0.80 -1.71
C ARG A 84 -8.48 -0.02 -2.35
N ASP A 85 -8.98 0.41 -3.50
CA ASP A 85 -10.06 -0.29 -4.19
C ASP A 85 -9.62 -1.68 -4.66
N HIS A 86 -8.38 -1.81 -5.14
CA HIS A 86 -7.79 -3.10 -5.45
C HIS A 86 -7.72 -4.02 -4.23
N TYR A 87 -7.19 -3.53 -3.10
CA TYR A 87 -7.12 -4.31 -1.86
C TYR A 87 -8.50 -4.78 -1.37
N LEU A 88 -9.50 -3.90 -1.40
CA LEU A 88 -10.86 -4.24 -1.00
C LEU A 88 -11.51 -5.24 -1.97
N GLY A 89 -11.23 -5.12 -3.27
CA GLY A 89 -11.67 -6.07 -4.28
C GLY A 89 -11.09 -7.46 -4.05
N GLU A 90 -9.78 -7.55 -3.76
CA GLU A 90 -9.12 -8.82 -3.47
C GLU A 90 -9.64 -9.45 -2.17
N ILE A 91 -9.91 -8.67 -1.11
CA ILE A 91 -10.57 -9.20 0.10
C ILE A 91 -11.89 -9.88 -0.23
N GLU A 92 -12.70 -9.28 -1.09
CA GLU A 92 -14.01 -9.85 -1.44
C GLU A 92 -13.88 -11.08 -2.34
N ARG A 93 -12.91 -11.07 -3.28
CA ARG A 93 -12.59 -12.23 -4.12
C ARG A 93 -12.16 -13.41 -3.25
N GLU A 94 -11.19 -13.19 -2.38
CA GLU A 94 -10.63 -14.19 -1.47
C GLU A 94 -11.69 -14.79 -0.56
N ARG A 95 -12.56 -13.96 0.03
CA ARG A 95 -13.68 -14.46 0.86
C ARG A 95 -14.64 -15.36 0.09
N ARG A 96 -14.89 -15.04 -1.18
CA ARG A 96 -15.72 -15.87 -2.05
C ARG A 96 -15.03 -17.19 -2.35
N GLU A 97 -13.75 -17.18 -2.68
CA GLU A 97 -12.93 -18.37 -2.95
C GLU A 97 -12.85 -19.29 -1.72
N MET A 98 -12.63 -18.75 -0.52
CA MET A 98 -12.70 -19.48 0.76
C MET A 98 -14.04 -20.19 1.00
N THR A 99 -15.14 -19.69 0.42
CA THR A 99 -16.49 -20.24 0.59
C THR A 99 -16.87 -21.19 -0.54
N GLU A 100 -16.56 -20.83 -1.78
CA GLU A 100 -16.93 -21.57 -2.99
C GLU A 100 -15.95 -22.72 -3.29
N LEU A 101 -14.67 -22.55 -2.97
CA LEU A 101 -13.57 -23.48 -3.29
C LEU A 101 -12.67 -23.79 -2.06
N PRO A 102 -13.24 -24.16 -0.90
CA PRO A 102 -12.47 -24.31 0.35
C PRO A 102 -11.36 -25.37 0.30
N HIS A 103 -11.44 -26.31 -0.64
CA HIS A 103 -10.43 -27.35 -0.84
C HIS A 103 -9.19 -26.83 -1.57
N VAL A 104 -9.37 -25.87 -2.51
CA VAL A 104 -8.27 -25.22 -3.24
C VAL A 104 -7.53 -24.31 -2.28
N GLU A 105 -8.25 -23.39 -1.63
CA GLU A 105 -7.69 -22.44 -0.66
C GLU A 105 -6.93 -23.10 0.49
N ARG A 106 -7.39 -24.28 0.91
CA ARG A 106 -6.69 -25.07 1.94
C ARG A 106 -5.37 -25.65 1.43
N GLU A 107 -5.26 -26.04 0.16
CA GLU A 107 -3.98 -26.46 -0.41
C GLU A 107 -3.03 -25.27 -0.51
N GLU A 108 -3.52 -24.07 -0.82
CA GLU A 108 -2.67 -22.88 -0.90
C GLU A 108 -2.04 -22.52 0.46
N VAL A 109 -2.83 -22.59 1.55
CA VAL A 109 -2.29 -22.46 2.91
C VAL A 109 -1.25 -23.54 3.21
N ARG A 110 -1.51 -24.79 2.79
CA ARG A 110 -0.55 -25.90 2.93
C ARG A 110 0.75 -25.61 2.18
N GLU A 111 0.69 -25.05 0.98
CA GLU A 111 1.87 -24.64 0.22
C GLU A 111 2.65 -23.51 0.91
N ILE A 112 1.97 -22.53 1.50
CA ILE A 112 2.60 -21.47 2.30
C ILE A 112 3.36 -22.09 3.48
N LEU A 113 2.73 -23.00 4.22
CA LEU A 113 3.36 -23.69 5.36
C LEU A 113 4.56 -24.55 4.93
N ARG A 114 4.47 -25.24 3.78
CA ARG A 114 5.61 -25.98 3.21
C ARG A 114 6.77 -25.07 2.83
N LYS A 115 6.50 -23.88 2.28
CA LYS A 115 7.54 -22.87 1.97
C LYS A 115 8.27 -22.39 3.23
N TRP A 116 7.65 -22.51 4.41
CA TRP A 116 8.27 -22.26 5.71
C TRP A 116 8.87 -23.51 6.34
N GLU A 117 9.03 -24.59 5.57
CA GLU A 117 9.66 -25.84 5.99
C GLU A 117 8.86 -26.62 7.07
N PHE A 118 7.56 -26.33 7.23
CA PHE A 118 6.67 -27.17 8.04
C PHE A 118 6.26 -28.43 7.26
N GLU A 119 6.28 -29.59 7.93
CA GLU A 119 5.98 -30.88 7.31
C GLU A 119 5.19 -31.82 8.25
N GLY A 120 4.65 -32.89 7.66
CA GLY A 120 4.03 -34.00 8.40
C GLY A 120 2.82 -33.58 9.24
N GLN A 121 2.76 -34.09 10.47
CA GLN A 121 1.62 -33.86 11.37
C GLN A 121 1.53 -32.41 11.84
N GLU A 122 2.67 -31.74 12.06
CA GLU A 122 2.70 -30.34 12.51
C GLU A 122 2.04 -29.41 11.48
N LEU A 123 2.35 -29.61 10.20
CA LEU A 123 1.73 -28.84 9.11
C LEU A 123 0.21 -29.00 9.11
N GLU A 124 -0.30 -30.23 9.22
CA GLU A 124 -1.74 -30.48 9.16
C GLU A 124 -2.47 -29.89 10.39
N GLU A 125 -1.85 -29.96 11.58
CA GLU A 125 -2.38 -29.33 12.78
C GLU A 125 -2.42 -27.80 12.69
N MET A 126 -1.37 -27.18 12.14
CA MET A 126 -1.33 -25.73 11.90
C MET A 126 -2.36 -25.31 10.86
N LEU A 127 -2.45 -26.05 9.75
CA LEU A 127 -3.42 -25.83 8.69
C LEU A 127 -4.85 -25.84 9.24
N ASP A 128 -5.23 -26.88 10.01
CA ASP A 128 -6.55 -26.98 10.63
C ASP A 128 -6.83 -25.81 11.57
N ARG A 129 -5.85 -25.41 12.38
CA ARG A 129 -6.00 -24.28 13.31
C ARG A 129 -6.16 -22.95 12.58
N ILE A 130 -5.45 -22.72 11.49
CA ILE A 130 -5.54 -21.49 10.69
C ILE A 130 -6.88 -21.44 9.96
N VAL A 131 -7.23 -22.51 9.24
CA VAL A 131 -8.48 -22.59 8.46
C VAL A 131 -9.72 -22.49 9.36
N SER A 132 -9.66 -23.00 10.59
CA SER A 132 -10.76 -22.84 11.57
C SER A 132 -11.03 -21.39 12.01
N LYS A 133 -10.12 -20.45 11.71
CA LYS A 133 -10.21 -19.03 12.06
C LYS A 133 -10.27 -18.19 10.78
N PRO A 134 -11.45 -17.91 10.21
CA PRO A 134 -11.61 -17.25 8.91
C PRO A 134 -10.84 -15.93 8.76
N LYS A 135 -10.75 -15.14 9.84
CA LYS A 135 -10.00 -13.89 9.83
C LYS A 135 -8.48 -14.11 9.69
N ALA A 136 -7.93 -15.06 10.43
CA ALA A 136 -6.50 -15.36 10.37
C ALA A 136 -6.12 -16.03 9.05
N TRP A 137 -7.01 -16.88 8.54
CA TRP A 137 -6.88 -17.48 7.21
C TRP A 137 -6.85 -16.41 6.11
N LEU A 138 -7.84 -15.49 6.10
CA LEU A 138 -7.87 -14.39 5.13
C LEU A 138 -6.63 -13.49 5.22
N GLU A 139 -6.21 -13.11 6.43
CA GLU A 139 -5.00 -12.29 6.62
C GLU A 139 -3.74 -13.00 6.12
N LEU A 140 -3.64 -14.33 6.29
CA LEU A 140 -2.54 -15.13 5.76
C LEU A 140 -2.53 -15.15 4.22
N MET A 141 -3.68 -15.39 3.59
CA MET A 141 -3.81 -15.43 2.13
C MET A 141 -3.46 -14.06 1.52
N MET A 142 -4.07 -12.99 2.03
CA MET A 142 -3.79 -11.63 1.59
C MET A 142 -2.30 -11.28 1.71
N ALA A 143 -1.62 -11.73 2.77
CA ALA A 143 -0.22 -11.42 2.99
C ALA A 143 0.76 -12.29 2.18
N HIS A 144 0.52 -13.59 2.04
CA HIS A 144 1.52 -14.53 1.51
C HIS A 144 1.22 -15.05 0.11
N GLU A 145 -0.05 -15.09 -0.29
CA GLU A 145 -0.43 -15.43 -1.65
C GLU A 145 -0.40 -14.17 -2.52
N LEU A 146 -1.14 -13.13 -2.11
CA LEU A 146 -1.32 -11.91 -2.89
C LEU A 146 -0.25 -10.84 -2.64
N ASN A 147 0.58 -10.98 -1.60
CA ASN A 147 1.58 -9.98 -1.18
C ASN A 147 0.97 -8.58 -0.95
N LEU A 148 -0.26 -8.54 -0.45
CA LEU A 148 -1.02 -7.32 -0.21
C LEU A 148 -1.00 -6.95 1.28
N ALA A 149 -0.30 -5.86 1.58
CA ALA A 149 -0.35 -5.26 2.90
C ALA A 149 -1.71 -4.59 3.15
N PRO A 150 -2.21 -4.59 4.41
CA PRO A 150 -3.39 -3.82 4.78
C PRO A 150 -3.22 -2.34 4.42
N VAL A 151 -4.17 -1.79 3.68
CA VAL A 151 -4.26 -0.34 3.50
C VAL A 151 -4.73 0.31 4.81
N ASP A 152 -3.99 1.30 5.28
CA ASP A 152 -4.36 2.07 6.46
C ASP A 152 -5.68 2.82 6.21
N LYS A 153 -6.52 2.92 7.23
CA LYS A 153 -7.83 3.58 7.14
C LYS A 153 -7.73 5.11 7.21
N GLY A 154 -6.54 5.64 7.45
CA GLY A 154 -6.27 7.07 7.69
C GLY A 154 -5.75 7.87 6.50
N GLN A 155 -5.65 7.29 5.29
CA GLN A 155 -5.24 8.01 4.07
C GLN A 155 -6.39 8.16 3.08
#